data_AF-A0A660MYR2-F1
#
_entry.id   AF-A0A660MYR2-F1
#
_cell.length_a   1.000
_cell.length_b   1.000
_cell.length_c   1.000
_cell.angle_alpha   90.00
_cell.angle_beta   90.00
_cell.angle_gamma   90.00
#
_symmetry.space_group_name_H-M   'P 1'
#
loop_
_entity.id
_entity.type
_entity.pdbx_description
1 polymer ?
#
loop_
_entity_poly.entity_id
_entity_poly.type
_entity_poly.pdbx_seq_one_letter_code
_entity_poly.pdbx_strand_id
1 'polypeptide(L)'
;MLEVYGDIKYWVEKNGLVINFPIAHHKFAPEKMVVIDNEDKKNKADMRYHRVQTEIVEFQWNELSKTTTLLVKIEKGIRHQIRSHLSVIGYPIVGDELYGKKKDPKRGNLQLFSVGLSVKG
;
A
#
# COMPACT_ATOMS: atom_id res chain seq x y z
N MET A 1 1.96 -10.31 5.29
CA MET A 1 0.55 -10.22 5.75
C MET A 1 0.32 -8.84 6.32
N LEU A 2 -0.85 -8.26 6.11
CA LEU A 2 -1.21 -6.95 6.64
C LEU A 2 -2.72 -6.79 6.80
N GLU A 3 -3.15 -5.74 7.49
CA GLU A 3 -4.56 -5.37 7.64
C GLU A 3 -4.82 -3.97 7.08
N VAL A 4 -5.86 -3.82 6.25
CA VAL A 4 -6.28 -2.53 5.67
C VAL A 4 -7.71 -2.17 6.08
N TYR A 5 -8.03 -0.88 6.06
CA TYR A 5 -9.41 -0.42 6.24
C TYR A 5 -10.29 -0.69 5.03
N GLY A 6 -11.52 -1.13 5.27
CA GLY A 6 -12.54 -1.30 4.22
C GLY A 6 -12.45 -2.62 3.46
N ASP A 7 -13.54 -2.96 2.78
CA ASP A 7 -13.64 -4.17 1.95
C ASP A 7 -13.00 -3.91 0.58
N ILE A 8 -11.87 -4.57 0.32
CA ILE A 8 -11.09 -4.37 -0.91
C ILE A 8 -11.72 -5.07 -2.13
N LYS A 9 -12.72 -5.94 -1.93
CA LYS A 9 -13.30 -6.78 -2.98
C LYS A 9 -13.69 -6.00 -4.22
N TYR A 10 -14.40 -4.88 -4.05
CA TYR A 10 -14.82 -4.04 -5.19
C TYR A 10 -13.63 -3.54 -6.02
N TRP A 11 -12.55 -3.12 -5.37
CA TRP A 11 -11.36 -2.64 -6.07
C TRP A 11 -10.69 -3.77 -6.85
N VAL A 12 -10.56 -4.96 -6.22
CA VAL A 12 -9.96 -6.14 -6.86
C VAL A 12 -10.78 -6.61 -8.07
N GLU A 13 -12.11 -6.65 -7.95
CA GLU A 13 -13.00 -7.04 -9.06
C GLU A 13 -12.88 -6.07 -10.26
N LYS A 14 -12.63 -4.79 -9.99
CA LYS A 14 -12.54 -3.76 -11.03
C LYS A 14 -11.14 -3.62 -11.64
N ASN A 15 -10.08 -3.79 -10.85
CA ASN A 15 -8.70 -3.47 -11.24
C ASN A 15 -7.77 -4.70 -11.30
N GLY A 16 -8.24 -5.86 -10.85
CA GLY A 16 -7.43 -7.06 -10.67
C GLY A 16 -6.65 -7.06 -9.36
N LEU A 17 -5.71 -8.01 -9.25
CA LEU A 17 -4.95 -8.28 -8.03
C LEU A 17 -3.61 -7.53 -7.94
N VAL A 18 -3.26 -6.75 -8.96
CA VAL A 18 -1.93 -6.13 -9.06
C VAL A 18 -2.04 -4.61 -9.00
N ILE A 19 -1.34 -4.00 -8.04
CA ILE A 19 -1.12 -2.55 -7.98
C ILE A 19 0.25 -2.26 -8.58
N ASN A 20 0.30 -1.58 -9.71
CA ASN A 20 1.53 -1.38 -10.51
C ASN A 20 1.88 0.08 -10.79
N PHE A 21 1.29 1.03 -10.04
CA PHE A 21 1.61 2.44 -10.19
C PHE A 21 3.09 2.71 -9.91
N PRO A 22 3.76 3.60 -10.66
CA PRO A 22 5.14 3.96 -10.36
C PRO A 22 5.28 4.66 -8.99
N ILE A 23 6.41 4.45 -8.32
CA ILE A 23 6.71 5.06 -7.02
C ILE A 23 7.99 5.89 -7.10
N ALA A 24 7.98 7.09 -6.54
CA ALA A 24 9.16 7.96 -6.40
C ALA A 24 9.30 8.50 -4.98
N HIS A 25 10.44 9.10 -4.67
CA HIS A 25 10.57 9.92 -3.47
C HIS A 25 9.72 11.19 -3.59
N HIS A 26 9.12 11.64 -2.49
CA HIS A 26 8.36 12.89 -2.48
C HIS A 26 9.31 14.10 -2.38
N LYS A 27 9.23 15.04 -3.32
CA LYS A 27 10.14 16.21 -3.41
C LYS A 27 10.21 17.05 -2.12
N PHE A 28 9.06 17.21 -1.46
CA PHE A 28 8.90 18.15 -0.34
C PHE A 28 8.70 17.45 1.02
N ALA A 29 8.77 16.12 1.07
CA ALA A 29 8.48 15.35 2.28
C ALA A 29 9.40 14.11 2.28
N PRO A 30 10.66 14.25 2.73
CA PRO A 30 11.71 13.24 2.53
C PRO A 30 11.41 11.89 3.19
N GLU A 31 10.52 11.86 4.19
CA GLU A 31 10.03 10.66 4.85
C GLU A 31 9.01 9.87 3.99
N LYS A 32 8.43 10.52 2.97
CA LYS A 32 7.40 9.95 2.09
C LYS A 32 7.95 9.53 0.73
N MET A 33 7.45 8.40 0.26
CA MET A 33 7.25 8.08 -1.14
C MET A 33 5.93 8.63 -1.66
N VAL A 34 5.87 8.85 -2.97
CA VAL A 34 4.67 9.20 -3.73
C VAL A 34 4.41 8.14 -4.80
N VAL A 35 3.16 7.69 -4.87
CA VAL A 35 2.66 6.86 -5.96
C VAL A 35 2.16 7.78 -7.06
N ILE A 36 2.59 7.55 -8.29
CA ILE A 36 2.27 8.39 -9.45
C ILE A 36 1.05 7.79 -10.17
N ASP A 37 -0.14 8.18 -9.73
CA ASP A 37 -1.43 7.76 -10.30
C ASP A 37 -2.13 8.88 -11.10
N ASN A 38 -1.61 10.12 -11.03
CA ASN A 38 -2.10 11.30 -11.75
C ASN A 38 -0.99 12.37 -11.84
N GLU A 39 -1.27 13.45 -12.59
CA GLU A 39 -0.30 14.54 -12.81
C GLU A 39 0.04 15.30 -11.52
N ASP A 40 -0.90 15.44 -10.58
CA ASP A 40 -0.64 16.10 -9.29
C ASP A 40 0.38 15.34 -8.45
N LYS A 41 0.31 14.01 -8.43
CA LYS A 41 1.32 13.17 -7.76
C LYS A 41 2.65 13.20 -8.49
N LYS A 42 2.65 13.23 -9.82
CA LYS A 42 3.86 13.37 -10.64
C LYS A 42 4.60 14.68 -10.34
N ASN A 43 3.87 15.78 -10.16
CA ASN A 43 4.47 17.07 -9.77
C ASN A 43 5.17 17.02 -8.41
N LYS A 44 4.71 16.15 -7.51
CA LYS A 44 5.29 15.90 -6.18
C LYS A 44 6.39 14.83 -6.16
N ALA A 45 6.60 14.13 -7.27
CA ALA A 45 7.56 13.04 -7.42
C ALA A 45 8.93 13.55 -7.86
N ASP A 46 9.98 13.17 -7.13
CA ASP A 46 11.35 13.38 -7.59
C ASP A 46 11.58 12.73 -8.97
N MET A 47 12.58 13.19 -9.73
CA MET A 47 12.84 12.81 -11.12
C MET A 47 13.00 11.31 -11.33
N ARG A 48 13.48 10.59 -10.31
CA ARG A 48 13.66 9.14 -10.35
C ARG A 48 12.44 8.43 -9.76
N TYR A 49 11.70 7.73 -10.61
CA TYR A 49 10.64 6.81 -10.22
C TYR A 49 11.01 5.35 -10.50
N HIS A 50 10.35 4.45 -9.79
CA HIS A 50 10.49 3.01 -9.92
C HIS A 50 9.17 2.41 -10.38
N ARG A 51 9.22 1.59 -11.44
CA ARG A 51 8.13 0.67 -11.77
C ARG A 51 8.22 -0.53 -10.85
N VAL A 52 7.15 -0.80 -10.12
CA VAL A 52 7.05 -1.84 -9.10
C VAL A 52 5.65 -2.44 -9.12
N GLN A 53 5.50 -3.62 -8.52
CA GLN A 53 4.22 -4.30 -8.41
C GLN A 53 4.03 -4.78 -6.97
N THR A 54 2.82 -4.56 -6.45
CA THR A 54 2.33 -5.21 -5.23
C THR A 54 1.16 -6.09 -5.65
N GLU A 55 1.35 -7.40 -5.55
CA GLU A 55 0.35 -8.40 -5.88
C GLU A 55 -0.41 -8.79 -4.60
N ILE A 56 -1.73 -8.76 -4.66
CA ILE A 56 -2.63 -9.31 -3.63
C ILE A 56 -2.79 -10.79 -3.96
N VAL A 57 -2.31 -11.65 -3.07
CA VAL A 57 -2.38 -13.11 -3.22
C VAL A 57 -3.69 -13.62 -2.62
N GLU A 58 -4.06 -13.10 -1.45
CA GLU A 58 -5.27 -13.48 -0.72
C GLU A 58 -5.83 -12.26 0.00
N PHE A 59 -7.16 -12.22 0.17
CA PHE A 59 -7.83 -11.19 0.95
C PHE A 59 -9.07 -11.76 1.65
N GLN A 60 -9.29 -11.34 2.90
CA GLN A 60 -10.45 -11.75 3.70
C GLN A 60 -11.04 -10.55 4.44
N TRP A 61 -12.31 -10.24 4.14
CA TRP A 61 -13.07 -9.18 4.80
C TRP A 61 -13.54 -9.60 6.19
N ASN A 62 -13.40 -8.70 7.16
CA ASN A 62 -13.97 -8.83 8.49
C ASN A 62 -14.99 -7.69 8.72
N GLU A 63 -16.26 -8.07 8.77
CA GLU A 63 -17.36 -7.11 8.92
C GLU A 63 -17.40 -6.44 10.29
N LEU A 64 -16.94 -7.11 11.36
CA LEU A 64 -16.97 -6.57 12.72
C LEU A 64 -15.91 -5.47 12.87
N SER A 65 -14.69 -5.74 12.43
CA SER A 65 -13.58 -4.78 12.52
C SER A 65 -13.58 -3.76 11.38
N LYS A 66 -14.40 -3.96 10.35
CA LYS A 66 -14.44 -3.14 9.12
C LYS A 66 -13.07 -3.05 8.43
N THR A 67 -12.36 -4.17 8.38
CA THR A 67 -11.01 -4.29 7.82
C THR A 67 -10.87 -5.54 6.96
N THR A 68 -9.89 -5.53 6.06
CA THR A 68 -9.52 -6.69 5.25
C THR A 68 -8.10 -7.15 5.59
N THR A 69 -7.92 -8.43 5.88
CA THR A 69 -6.59 -9.05 5.97
C THR A 69 -6.09 -9.37 4.57
N LEU A 70 -4.86 -8.96 4.24
CA LEU A 70 -4.24 -9.22 2.94
C LEU A 70 -2.95 -10.04 3.10
N LEU A 71 -2.78 -11.02 2.22
CA LEU A 71 -1.48 -11.56 1.86
C LEU A 71 -1.03 -10.87 0.58
N VAL A 72 0.17 -10.27 0.60
CA VAL A 72 0.73 -9.59 -0.56
C VAL A 72 2.14 -10.07 -0.86
N LYS A 73 2.52 -9.96 -2.13
CA LYS A 73 3.85 -10.29 -2.63
C LYS A 73 4.44 -9.10 -3.38
N ILE A 74 5.75 -8.90 -3.21
CA ILE A 74 6.55 -7.94 -3.96
C ILE A 74 7.84 -8.61 -4.41
N GLU A 75 8.29 -8.34 -5.63
CA GLU A 75 9.60 -8.81 -6.13
C GLU A 75 10.69 -7.77 -5.90
N LYS A 76 10.34 -6.49 -6.08
CA LYS A 76 11.25 -5.37 -5.84
C LYS A 76 10.87 -4.69 -4.51
N GLY A 77 11.87 -4.50 -3.66
CA GLY A 77 11.70 -3.79 -2.38
C GLY A 77 11.98 -2.30 -2.51
N ILE A 78 10.95 -1.49 -2.74
CA ILE A 78 11.05 -0.02 -2.61
C ILE A 78 10.52 0.42 -1.24
N ARG A 79 11.16 1.44 -0.65
CA ARG A 79 10.76 2.02 0.64
C ARG A 79 9.26 2.30 0.65
N HIS A 80 8.54 1.86 1.69
CA HIS A 80 7.10 2.10 1.85
C HIS A 80 6.21 1.70 0.64
N GLN A 81 6.67 0.81 -0.25
CA GLN A 81 5.91 0.43 -1.45
C GLN A 81 4.50 -0.06 -1.13
N ILE A 82 4.38 -1.07 -0.25
CA ILE A 82 3.10 -1.65 0.16
C ILE A 82 2.20 -0.57 0.80
N ARG A 83 2.75 0.19 1.75
CA ARG A 83 2.05 1.26 2.49
C ARG A 83 1.46 2.31 1.56
N SER A 84 2.29 2.83 0.64
CA SER A 84 1.91 3.91 -0.27
C SER A 84 0.97 3.46 -1.38
N HIS A 85 1.17 2.27 -1.97
CA HIS A 85 0.23 1.68 -2.93
C HIS A 85 -1.18 1.54 -2.36
N LEU A 86 -1.29 0.91 -1.19
CA LEU A 86 -2.59 0.65 -0.55
C LEU A 86 -3.30 1.95 -0.12
N SER A 87 -2.54 2.94 0.35
CA SER A 87 -3.08 4.26 0.64
C SER A 87 -3.64 4.97 -0.60
N VAL A 88 -2.93 4.93 -1.73
CA VAL A 88 -3.38 5.61 -2.96
C VAL A 88 -4.67 5.02 -3.51
N ILE A 89 -4.86 3.70 -3.40
CA ILE A 89 -6.09 3.04 -3.86
C ILE A 89 -7.26 3.15 -2.87
N GLY A 90 -7.06 3.83 -1.73
CA GLY A 90 -8.10 4.09 -0.73
C GLY A 90 -8.20 3.08 0.40
N TYR A 91 -7.27 2.13 0.49
CA TYR A 91 -7.25 1.04 1.47
C TYR A 91 -5.99 1.11 2.35
N PRO A 92 -5.75 2.21 3.10
CA PRO A 92 -4.54 2.33 3.91
C PRO A 92 -4.44 1.24 4.98
N ILE A 93 -3.19 0.90 5.33
CA ILE A 93 -2.87 -0.06 6.38
C ILE A 93 -3.32 0.49 7.75
N VAL A 94 -3.92 -0.37 8.57
CA VAL A 94 -4.33 -0.07 9.95
C VAL A 94 -3.10 0.31 10.78
N GLY A 95 -3.19 1.42 11.55
CA GLY A 95 -2.08 1.91 12.37
C GLY A 95 -0.95 2.59 11.59
N ASP A 96 -1.11 2.86 10.29
CA ASP A 96 -0.11 3.60 9.52
C ASP A 96 -0.21 5.11 9.78
N GLU A 97 0.72 5.66 10.57
CA GLU A 97 0.72 7.09 10.89
C GLU A 97 1.08 8.01 9.70
N LEU A 98 1.77 7.47 8.69
CA LEU A 98 2.33 8.27 7.60
C LEU A 98 1.40 8.31 6.37
N TYR A 99 0.81 7.16 6.06
CA TYR A 99 -0.06 6.95 4.90
C TYR A 99 -1.50 6.58 5.26
N GLY A 100 -1.79 6.41 6.55
CA GLY A 100 -3.11 6.05 7.04
C GLY A 100 -4.06 7.22 7.23
N LYS A 101 -5.16 6.95 7.95
CA LYS A 101 -6.25 7.91 8.16
C LYS A 101 -5.81 8.95 9.20
N LYS A 102 -6.00 10.24 8.91
CA LYS A 102 -5.68 11.36 9.84
C LYS A 102 -6.38 11.24 11.20
N LYS A 103 -7.59 10.68 11.22
CA LYS A 103 -8.35 10.36 12.43
C LYS A 103 -8.55 8.85 12.44
N ASP A 104 -7.51 8.14 12.87
CA ASP A 104 -7.59 6.69 13.04
C ASP A 104 -8.25 6.37 14.39
N PRO A 105 -9.46 5.76 14.42
CA PRO A 105 -10.08 5.31 15.67
C PRO A 105 -9.35 4.12 16.31
N LYS A 106 -8.55 3.37 15.54
CA LYS A 106 -7.71 2.26 16.01
C LYS A 106 -6.25 2.71 16.04
N ARG A 107 -5.92 3.63 16.96
CA ARG A 107 -4.52 3.98 17.22
C ARG A 107 -3.79 2.75 17.76
N GLY A 108 -2.68 2.38 17.12
CA GLY A 108 -1.91 1.20 17.47
C GLY A 108 -0.74 0.99 16.52
N ASN A 109 -0.02 -0.12 16.69
CA ASN A 109 1.12 -0.47 15.85
C ASN A 109 0.69 -0.68 14.39
N LEU A 110 1.60 -0.37 13.46
CA LEU A 110 1.45 -0.67 12.03
C LEU A 110 1.17 -2.15 11.81
N GLN A 111 0.01 -2.48 11.23
CA GLN A 111 -0.40 -3.85 10.92
C GLN A 111 0.21 -4.34 9.59
N LEU A 112 1.54 -4.41 9.54
CA LEU A 112 2.30 -4.90 8.39
C LEU A 112 3.42 -5.83 8.86
N PHE A 113 3.31 -7.11 8.51
CA PHE A 113 4.21 -8.16 8.94
C PHE A 113 4.83 -8.87 7.74
N SER A 114 6.16 -9.01 7.75
CA SER A 114 6.85 -9.94 6.85
C SER A 114 6.59 -11.36 7.33
N VAL A 115 6.09 -12.21 6.43
CA VAL A 115 5.69 -13.60 6.75
C VAL A 115 6.39 -14.63 5.87
N GLY A 116 7.26 -14.19 4.96
CA GLY A 116 7.99 -15.07 4.06
C GLY A 116 9.03 -14.33 3.24
N LEU A 117 10.09 -15.05 2.88
CA LEU A 117 11.14 -14.62 1.97
C LEU A 117 11.53 -15.82 1.10
N SER A 118 11.60 -15.61 -0.20
CA SER A 118 12.11 -16.61 -1.15
C SER A 118 13.23 -15.96 -1.95
N VAL A 119 14.35 -16.66 -2.06
CA VAL A 119 15.51 -16.22 -2.84
C VAL A 119 15.63 -17.18 -4.02
N LYS A 120 15.59 -16.63 -5.24
CA LYS A 120 15.94 -17.41 -6.43
C LYS A 120 17.46 -17.52 -6.46
N GLY A 121 17.97 -18.73 -6.28
CA GLY A 121 19.39 -19.06 -6.44
C GLY A 121 19.82 -19.06 -7.89
#